data_AF-H8MJ56-F1
#
_entry.id   AF-H8MJ56-F1
#
_cell.length_a   1.000
_cell.length_b   1.000
_cell.length_c   1.000
_cell.angle_alpha   90.00
_cell.angle_beta   90.00
_cell.angle_gamma   90.00
#
_symmetry.space_group_name_H-M   'P 1'
#
loop_
_entity.id
_entity.type
_entity.pdbx_description
1 polymer ?
#
loop_
_entity_poly.entity_id
_entity_poly.type
_entity_poly.pdbx_seq_one_letter_code
_entity_poly.pdbx_strand_id
1 'polypeptide(L)'
;MNLNDLASDLLSVYQDWGDIFINLRGKRINNFLSWDNRQIVKSNRPVCRGDVLMMDMNGQYSIQIAEDEALICLYYVFDKSKQNILSASLGYYATRSASVVEGATEGGSKSAEKLSPSDEEKAGVFPEQDAVAEPVSEIEHATGTPEIDFADALGIIPEETTSESPSDSHPAELAGITPDIVEPEHDLSLELQGPSDDELVSWIRIDFDPAAKRKGVLHHDCHLHVAGFPHMRIPVTAVPSPRQFVDFVMATCYPDIYRQHRLADPHSFVDQNHYERIGNSCLALDQFEWLGGVTSLFIPMGGTDARNRAAARRAEDEAKKAARPRKKSR
;
A
#
# COMPACT_ATOMS: atom_id res chain seq x y z
N MET A 1 -11.39 13.53 -5.55
CA MET A 1 -10.87 12.31 -6.20
C MET A 1 -12.07 11.61 -6.80
N ASN A 2 -12.12 11.46 -8.13
CA ASN A 2 -13.21 10.74 -8.79
C ASN A 2 -12.82 9.26 -8.99
N LEU A 3 -13.78 8.40 -9.38
CA LEU A 3 -13.54 6.96 -9.52
C LEU A 3 -12.51 6.61 -10.60
N ASN A 4 -12.47 7.36 -11.69
CA ASN A 4 -11.51 7.11 -12.78
C ASN A 4 -10.09 7.40 -12.31
N ASP A 5 -9.87 8.53 -11.63
CA ASP A 5 -8.57 8.85 -11.03
C ASP A 5 -8.11 7.72 -10.09
N LEU A 6 -9.04 7.21 -9.29
CA LEU A 6 -8.77 6.18 -8.28
C LEU A 6 -8.43 4.82 -8.90
N ALA A 7 -9.09 4.46 -10.01
CA ALA A 7 -8.75 3.26 -10.79
C ALA A 7 -7.40 3.39 -11.51
N SER A 8 -7.13 4.56 -12.09
CA SER A 8 -5.82 4.87 -12.70
C SER A 8 -4.69 4.85 -11.65
N ASP A 9 -4.95 5.35 -10.45
CA ASP A 9 -4.00 5.29 -9.33
C ASP A 9 -3.68 3.85 -8.96
N LEU A 10 -4.68 2.97 -8.88
CA LEU A 10 -4.47 1.55 -8.58
C LEU A 10 -3.60 0.87 -9.66
N LEU A 11 -3.86 1.13 -10.95
CA LEU A 11 -3.05 0.57 -12.03
C LEU A 11 -1.60 1.06 -11.95
N SER A 12 -1.42 2.36 -11.74
CA SER A 12 -0.09 2.94 -11.66
C SER A 12 0.66 2.41 -10.43
N VAL A 13 -0.02 2.14 -9.32
CA VAL A 13 0.58 1.47 -8.14
C VAL A 13 1.13 0.11 -8.51
N TYR A 14 0.37 -0.67 -9.27
CA TYR A 14 0.86 -1.97 -9.71
C TYR A 14 2.07 -1.86 -10.63
N GLN A 15 2.07 -0.91 -11.56
CA GLN A 15 3.22 -0.68 -12.45
C GLN A 15 4.47 -0.29 -11.66
N ASP A 16 4.31 0.53 -10.62
CA ASP A 16 5.43 1.03 -9.83
C ASP A 16 6.03 -0.01 -8.87
N TRP A 17 5.24 -1.00 -8.44
CA TRP A 17 5.59 -1.98 -7.42
C TRP A 17 5.43 -3.43 -7.93
N GLY A 18 5.42 -3.61 -9.25
CA GLY A 18 4.99 -4.86 -9.90
C GLY A 18 5.93 -6.06 -9.67
N ASP A 19 7.16 -5.80 -9.24
CA ASP A 19 8.14 -6.81 -8.82
C ASP A 19 7.90 -7.30 -7.38
N ILE A 20 7.20 -6.52 -6.56
CA ILE A 20 6.92 -6.81 -5.16
C ILE A 20 5.51 -7.37 -4.96
N PHE A 21 4.58 -7.04 -5.86
CA PHE A 21 3.18 -7.45 -5.75
C PHE A 21 2.90 -8.74 -6.51
N ILE A 22 2.13 -9.61 -5.86
CA ILE A 22 1.56 -10.82 -6.43
C ILE A 22 0.03 -10.77 -6.31
N ASN A 23 -0.65 -11.60 -7.11
CA ASN A 23 -2.09 -11.81 -7.05
C ASN A 23 -2.93 -10.52 -7.00
N LEU A 24 -3.02 -9.81 -8.12
CA LEU A 24 -3.90 -8.65 -8.24
C LEU A 24 -5.37 -9.05 -8.32
N ARG A 25 -6.18 -8.47 -7.45
CA ARG A 25 -7.64 -8.69 -7.41
C ARG A 25 -8.44 -7.40 -7.38
N GLY A 26 -7.79 -6.27 -7.09
CA GLY A 26 -8.43 -4.96 -7.09
C GLY A 26 -8.87 -4.56 -8.50
N LYS A 27 -10.14 -4.23 -8.66
CA LYS A 27 -10.74 -3.80 -9.92
C LYS A 27 -11.91 -2.86 -9.71
N ARG A 28 -12.27 -2.16 -10.78
CA ARG A 28 -13.45 -1.31 -10.82
C ARG A 28 -14.69 -2.16 -11.06
N ILE A 29 -15.74 -1.95 -10.28
CA ILE A 29 -17.04 -2.60 -10.43
C ILE A 29 -18.11 -1.52 -10.31
N ASN A 30 -18.75 -1.11 -11.40
CA ASN A 30 -19.76 -0.03 -11.40
C ASN A 30 -19.28 1.28 -10.74
N ASN A 31 -19.76 1.55 -9.53
CA ASN A 31 -19.48 2.74 -8.72
C ASN A 31 -18.52 2.42 -7.56
N PHE A 32 -17.83 1.28 -7.65
CA PHE A 32 -16.97 0.73 -6.61
C PHE A 32 -15.56 0.51 -7.17
N LEU A 33 -14.57 0.66 -6.30
CA LEU A 33 -13.27 0.01 -6.45
C LEU A 33 -13.20 -1.07 -5.36
N SER A 34 -13.07 -2.34 -5.75
CA SER A 34 -13.22 -3.52 -4.87
C SER A 34 -12.55 -4.75 -5.52
N TRP A 35 -12.77 -5.93 -4.96
CA TRP A 35 -12.49 -7.25 -5.55
C TRP A 35 -13.79 -8.04 -5.70
N ASP A 36 -13.71 -9.21 -6.36
CA ASP A 36 -14.86 -10.11 -6.56
C ASP A 36 -15.41 -10.68 -5.25
N ASN A 37 -16.74 -10.86 -5.20
CA ASN A 37 -17.42 -11.50 -4.08
C ASN A 37 -17.07 -10.89 -2.72
N ARG A 38 -16.84 -9.58 -2.66
CA ARG A 38 -16.43 -8.90 -1.44
C ARG A 38 -17.41 -9.17 -0.29
N GLN A 39 -16.88 -9.69 0.80
CA GLN A 39 -17.56 -9.83 2.07
C GLN A 39 -17.08 -8.77 3.05
N ILE A 40 -18.02 -8.09 3.71
CA ILE A 40 -17.66 -7.11 4.74
C ILE A 40 -17.35 -7.87 6.02
N VAL A 41 -16.07 -8.10 6.28
CA VAL A 41 -15.61 -8.63 7.56
C VAL A 41 -15.63 -7.49 8.59
N LYS A 42 -16.76 -7.34 9.30
CA LYS A 42 -16.84 -6.44 10.45
C LYS A 42 -16.28 -7.17 11.68
N SER A 43 -14.97 -7.18 11.82
CA SER A 43 -14.38 -7.66 13.07
C SER A 43 -14.41 -6.54 14.11
N ASN A 44 -15.17 -6.75 15.19
CA ASN A 44 -15.06 -5.96 16.41
C ASN A 44 -13.95 -6.47 17.34
N ARG A 45 -13.28 -7.56 16.94
CA ARG A 45 -12.14 -8.15 17.65
C ARG A 45 -10.84 -7.82 16.91
N PRO A 46 -9.69 -7.86 17.60
CA PRO A 46 -8.39 -7.88 16.94
C PRO A 46 -8.36 -8.95 15.82
N VAL A 47 -7.76 -8.59 14.68
CA VAL A 47 -7.57 -9.51 13.57
C VAL A 47 -6.51 -10.54 13.97
N CYS A 48 -6.83 -11.81 13.80
CA CYS A 48 -5.92 -12.92 14.04
C CYS A 48 -5.43 -13.52 12.71
N ARG A 49 -4.40 -14.36 12.78
CA ARG A 49 -3.82 -15.02 11.61
C ARG A 49 -4.85 -15.86 10.85
N GLY A 50 -5.73 -16.56 11.56
CA GLY A 50 -6.81 -17.33 10.94
C GLY A 50 -7.73 -16.44 10.08
N ASP A 51 -7.98 -15.19 10.49
CA ASP A 51 -8.77 -14.25 9.69
C ASP A 51 -8.08 -13.89 8.37
N VAL A 52 -6.77 -13.63 8.41
CA VAL A 52 -6.00 -13.26 7.21
C VAL A 52 -5.89 -14.43 6.24
N LEU A 53 -5.66 -15.65 6.76
CA LEU A 53 -5.67 -16.87 5.93
C LEU A 53 -7.03 -17.08 5.27
N MET A 54 -8.13 -16.90 6.02
CA MET A 54 -9.47 -16.97 5.46
C MET A 54 -9.72 -15.88 4.42
N MET A 55 -9.15 -14.69 4.59
CA MET A 55 -9.23 -13.63 3.59
C MET A 55 -8.47 -14.02 2.32
N ASP A 56 -7.27 -14.57 2.44
CA ASP A 56 -6.47 -15.00 1.28
C ASP A 56 -7.16 -16.13 0.50
N MET A 57 -7.57 -17.19 1.19
CA MET A 57 -8.28 -18.34 0.60
C MET A 57 -9.56 -17.93 -0.13
N ASN A 58 -10.27 -16.93 0.38
CA ASN A 58 -11.50 -16.41 -0.23
C ASN A 58 -11.25 -15.27 -1.24
N GLY A 59 -10.00 -14.93 -1.52
CA GLY A 59 -9.63 -13.83 -2.42
C GLY A 59 -10.13 -12.46 -1.97
N GLN A 60 -10.21 -12.22 -0.66
CA GLN A 60 -10.80 -11.03 -0.04
C GLN A 60 -9.82 -9.86 0.13
N TYR A 61 -9.06 -9.55 -0.92
CA TYR A 61 -8.02 -8.51 -0.92
C TYR A 61 -7.90 -7.87 -2.30
N SER A 62 -7.12 -6.79 -2.38
CA SER A 62 -6.84 -6.09 -3.64
C SER A 62 -5.45 -6.43 -4.19
N ILE A 63 -4.45 -6.47 -3.31
CA ILE A 63 -3.04 -6.73 -3.63
C ILE A 63 -2.48 -7.66 -2.55
N GLN A 64 -1.63 -8.61 -2.94
CA GLN A 64 -0.83 -9.41 -2.02
C GLN A 64 0.65 -9.09 -2.22
N ILE A 65 1.42 -9.06 -1.14
CA ILE A 65 2.86 -8.77 -1.17
C ILE A 65 3.64 -10.08 -1.27
N ALA A 66 4.61 -10.16 -2.19
CA ALA A 66 5.35 -11.40 -2.47
C ALA A 66 6.23 -11.86 -1.30
N GLU A 67 6.81 -10.91 -0.57
CA GLU A 67 7.81 -11.17 0.48
C GLU A 67 7.25 -12.02 1.63
N ASP A 68 6.04 -11.69 2.09
CA ASP A 68 5.45 -12.29 3.28
C ASP A 68 4.00 -12.75 3.10
N GLU A 69 3.41 -12.56 1.92
CA GLU A 69 2.00 -12.83 1.60
C GLU A 69 1.01 -11.85 2.25
N ALA A 70 1.47 -10.71 2.79
CA ALA A 70 0.60 -9.74 3.44
C ALA A 70 -0.44 -9.19 2.47
N LEU A 71 -1.62 -8.87 3.01
CA LEU A 71 -2.78 -8.47 2.22
C LEU A 71 -3.03 -6.97 2.33
N ILE A 72 -3.17 -6.31 1.18
CA ILE A 72 -3.68 -4.94 1.08
C ILE A 72 -5.10 -5.00 0.51
N CYS A 73 -6.05 -4.44 1.26
CA CYS A 73 -7.47 -4.37 0.91
C CYS A 73 -7.85 -2.91 0.63
N LEU A 74 -8.28 -2.62 -0.59
CA LEU A 74 -8.69 -1.29 -1.03
C LEU A 74 -10.16 -1.32 -1.42
N TYR A 75 -11.01 -0.66 -0.63
CA TYR A 75 -12.44 -0.56 -0.92
C TYR A 75 -12.90 0.89 -0.93
N TYR A 76 -13.49 1.31 -2.05
CA TYR A 76 -14.07 2.64 -2.22
C TYR A 76 -15.47 2.54 -2.81
N VAL A 77 -16.40 3.31 -2.26
CA VAL A 77 -17.77 3.46 -2.76
C VAL A 77 -17.96 4.89 -3.23
N PHE A 78 -18.44 5.06 -4.45
CA PHE A 78 -18.78 6.35 -5.00
C PHE A 78 -20.29 6.53 -5.12
N ASP A 79 -20.68 7.80 -5.21
CA ASP A 79 -22.02 8.17 -5.63
C ASP A 79 -22.28 7.76 -7.09
N LYS A 80 -23.53 7.88 -7.53
CA LYS A 80 -23.92 7.55 -8.91
C LYS A 80 -23.19 8.40 -9.95
N SER A 81 -22.75 9.61 -9.57
CA SER A 81 -21.98 10.49 -10.45
C SER A 81 -20.51 10.09 -10.59
N LYS A 82 -20.04 9.14 -9.76
CA LYS A 82 -18.65 8.68 -9.69
C LYS A 82 -17.66 9.80 -9.29
N GLN A 83 -18.15 10.91 -8.72
CA GLN A 83 -17.35 12.08 -8.36
C GLN A 83 -17.04 12.15 -6.86
N ASN A 84 -17.91 11.59 -6.02
CA ASN A 84 -17.80 11.72 -4.56
C ASN A 84 -17.70 10.36 -3.90
N ILE A 85 -16.71 10.19 -3.01
CA ILE A 85 -16.58 9.02 -2.17
C ILE A 85 -17.69 9.08 -1.11
N LEU A 86 -18.53 8.04 -1.05
CA LEU A 86 -19.56 7.86 -0.03
C LEU A 86 -19.03 7.11 1.19
N SER A 87 -18.15 6.13 0.97
CA SER A 87 -17.47 5.40 2.04
C SER A 87 -16.20 4.75 1.51
N ALA A 88 -15.21 4.52 2.37
CA ALA A 88 -14.01 3.76 2.04
C ALA A 88 -13.56 2.91 3.23
N SER A 89 -12.87 1.81 2.93
CA SER A 89 -12.26 0.92 3.92
C SER A 89 -10.95 0.40 3.33
N LEU A 90 -9.83 0.86 3.89
CA LEU A 90 -8.49 0.52 3.45
C LEU A 90 -7.81 -0.26 4.55
N GLY A 91 -7.17 -1.37 4.23
CA GLY A 91 -6.56 -2.26 5.21
C GLY A 91 -5.24 -2.82 4.74
N TYR A 92 -4.29 -2.95 5.66
CA TYR A 92 -3.10 -3.77 5.55
C TYR A 92 -3.15 -4.82 6.66
N TYR A 93 -2.91 -6.08 6.32
CA TYR A 93 -2.92 -7.20 7.24
C TYR A 93 -1.66 -8.04 7.03
N ALA A 94 -0.79 -8.08 8.04
CA ALA A 94 0.37 -8.94 8.04
C ALA A 94 -0.06 -10.41 8.18
N THR A 95 0.54 -11.28 7.39
CA THR A 95 0.33 -12.74 7.38
C THR A 95 1.33 -13.46 8.27
N ARG A 96 2.56 -12.94 8.36
CA ARG A 96 3.58 -13.40 9.31
C ARG A 96 3.62 -12.48 10.52
N SER A 97 3.58 -13.07 11.70
CA SER A 97 3.88 -12.37 12.94
C SER A 97 5.34 -11.90 12.88
N ALA A 98 5.59 -10.63 13.23
CA ALA A 98 6.93 -10.02 13.26
C ALA A 98 7.87 -10.65 14.31
N SER A 99 7.45 -11.73 14.97
CA SER A 99 8.20 -12.57 15.88
C SER A 99 8.45 -13.91 15.16
N VAL A 100 9.65 -14.34 14.84
CA VAL A 100 10.86 -14.35 15.66
C VAL A 100 12.02 -14.32 14.68
N VAL A 101 12.69 -13.17 14.50
CA VAL A 101 14.07 -13.21 14.01
C VAL A 101 14.86 -13.77 15.17
N GLU A 102 15.08 -15.08 15.14
CA GLU A 102 15.90 -15.81 16.08
C GLU A 102 17.31 -15.20 16.06
N GLY A 103 17.56 -14.27 16.98
CA GLY A 103 18.89 -13.90 17.44
C GLY A 103 19.54 -15.03 18.24
N ALA A 104 19.49 -16.25 17.71
CA ALA A 104 20.11 -17.44 18.27
C ALA A 104 21.08 -18.08 17.25
N THR A 105 21.75 -17.28 16.41
CA THR A 105 23.05 -17.71 15.88
C THR A 105 24.11 -17.45 16.93
N GLU A 106 24.23 -18.45 17.79
CA GLU A 106 25.42 -18.88 18.53
C GLU A 106 26.63 -17.96 18.43
N GLY A 107 26.86 -17.22 19.52
CA GLY A 107 28.20 -16.82 19.94
C GLY A 107 29.04 -18.05 20.23
N GLY A 108 29.56 -18.66 19.16
CA GLY A 108 30.62 -19.67 19.20
C GLY A 108 31.89 -19.03 19.73
N SER A 109 32.11 -19.20 21.04
CA SER A 109 33.34 -18.91 21.75
C SER A 109 34.54 -19.54 21.04
N LYS A 110 35.47 -18.72 20.54
CA LYS A 110 36.87 -19.11 20.36
C LYS A 110 37.75 -18.21 21.21
N SER A 111 38.06 -18.74 22.39
CA SER A 111 39.33 -18.65 23.11
C SER A 111 40.29 -17.56 22.67
N ALA A 112 40.38 -16.50 23.48
CA ALA A 112 41.53 -15.61 23.50
C ALA A 112 42.74 -16.37 24.07
N GLU A 113 43.66 -16.74 23.19
CA GLU A 113 45.00 -17.19 23.54
C GLU A 113 45.85 -15.97 23.92
N LYS A 114 46.46 -16.05 25.10
CA LYS A 114 47.48 -15.11 25.60
C LYS A 114 48.66 -15.05 24.63
N LEU A 115 49.08 -13.85 24.24
CA LEU A 115 50.49 -13.53 23.94
C LEU A 115 50.78 -12.07 24.31
N SER A 116 51.93 -11.89 24.95
CA SER A 116 52.44 -10.74 25.69
C SER A 116 53.02 -9.61 24.81
N PRO A 117 53.35 -8.42 25.38
CA PRO A 117 53.71 -7.21 24.65
C PRO A 117 55.22 -7.03 24.45
N SER A 118 55.60 -6.42 23.32
CA SER A 118 56.88 -5.73 23.06
C SER A 118 56.70 -4.97 21.73
N ASP A 119 56.61 -3.64 21.75
CA ASP A 119 57.71 -2.69 21.55
C ASP A 119 57.86 -2.24 20.09
N GLU A 120 57.95 -0.91 19.97
CA GLU A 120 58.64 -0.11 18.94
C GLU A 120 58.04 0.08 17.52
N GLU A 121 57.76 1.37 17.26
CA GLU A 121 58.11 2.16 16.07
C GLU A 121 58.30 1.45 14.71
N LYS A 122 57.51 1.89 13.72
CA LYS A 122 58.03 2.73 12.63
C LYS A 122 56.95 3.19 11.66
N ALA A 123 57.09 4.45 11.26
CA ALA A 123 56.45 5.05 10.10
C ALA A 123 56.89 4.36 8.80
N GLY A 124 55.95 4.14 7.89
CA GLY A 124 56.16 3.72 6.50
C GLY A 124 54.85 3.91 5.72
N VAL A 125 54.75 4.98 4.94
CA VAL A 125 54.74 4.96 3.46
C VAL A 125 53.68 3.99 2.90
N PHE A 126 52.54 4.56 2.49
CA PHE A 126 51.53 3.91 1.66
C PHE A 126 52.02 3.90 0.20
N PRO A 127 52.07 2.74 -0.49
CA PRO A 127 52.00 2.71 -1.93
C PRO A 127 50.54 2.60 -2.39
N GLU A 128 50.22 3.33 -3.45
CA GLU A 128 49.03 3.13 -4.29
C GLU A 128 48.93 1.65 -4.70
N GLN A 129 47.75 1.06 -4.53
CA GLN A 129 47.37 -0.18 -5.18
C GLN A 129 46.14 0.07 -6.04
N ASP A 130 46.38 0.09 -7.34
CA ASP A 130 45.38 -0.17 -8.38
C ASP A 130 44.82 -1.58 -8.18
N ALA A 131 43.53 -1.66 -7.85
CA ALA A 131 42.79 -2.91 -7.85
C ALA A 131 41.83 -2.95 -9.04
N VAL A 132 42.18 -3.84 -9.96
CA VAL A 132 41.44 -4.27 -11.14
C VAL A 132 40.09 -4.85 -10.72
N ALA A 133 39.00 -4.30 -11.24
CA ALA A 133 37.67 -4.87 -11.11
C ALA A 133 37.52 -6.09 -12.03
N GLU A 134 37.25 -7.27 -11.45
CA GLU A 134 36.79 -8.43 -12.21
C GLU A 134 35.29 -8.29 -12.58
N PRO A 135 34.87 -8.77 -13.76
CA PRO A 135 33.47 -8.75 -14.16
C PRO A 135 32.67 -9.81 -13.40
N VAL A 136 31.64 -9.36 -12.68
CA VAL A 136 30.63 -10.20 -12.04
C VAL A 136 29.83 -10.91 -13.14
N SER A 137 29.77 -12.23 -13.05
CA SER A 137 28.99 -13.13 -13.89
C SER A 137 27.50 -12.80 -13.86
N GLU A 138 26.90 -12.74 -15.05
CA GLU A 138 25.46 -12.61 -15.29
C GLU A 138 24.68 -13.71 -14.54
N ILE A 139 23.82 -13.29 -13.62
CA ILE A 139 22.76 -14.14 -13.07
C ILE A 139 21.56 -13.98 -14.01
N GLU A 140 21.29 -15.00 -14.81
CA GLU A 140 20.05 -15.11 -15.59
C GLU A 140 18.87 -15.33 -14.62
N HIS A 141 18.26 -14.24 -14.16
CA HIS A 141 16.95 -14.31 -13.53
C HIS A 141 15.90 -14.56 -14.62
N ALA A 142 15.19 -15.68 -14.51
CA ALA A 142 14.04 -16.00 -15.34
C ALA A 142 12.87 -15.04 -15.02
N THR A 143 12.87 -13.85 -15.61
CA THR A 143 11.78 -12.88 -15.57
C THR A 143 10.72 -13.24 -16.61
N GLY A 144 10.02 -14.35 -16.39
CA GLY A 144 8.77 -14.63 -17.08
C GLY A 144 7.61 -13.96 -16.35
N THR A 145 7.55 -12.62 -16.35
CA THR A 145 6.33 -11.93 -15.91
C THR A 145 5.24 -12.23 -16.92
N PRO A 146 4.09 -12.81 -16.53
CA PRO A 146 2.97 -12.98 -17.44
C PRO A 146 2.54 -11.61 -17.97
N GLU A 147 2.47 -11.45 -19.30
CA GLU A 147 1.79 -10.31 -19.93
C GLU A 147 0.31 -10.41 -19.55
N ILE A 148 -0.07 -9.75 -18.46
CA ILE A 148 -1.47 -9.54 -18.11
C ILE A 148 -1.97 -8.39 -18.98
N ASP A 149 -3.02 -8.63 -19.77
CA ASP A 149 -3.70 -7.55 -20.49
C ASP A 149 -4.50 -6.69 -19.48
N PHE A 150 -3.88 -5.60 -19.05
CA PHE A 150 -4.42 -4.71 -18.01
C PHE A 150 -5.69 -3.97 -18.43
N ALA A 151 -5.95 -3.83 -19.73
CA ALA A 151 -7.17 -3.19 -20.22
C ALA A 151 -8.40 -4.05 -19.88
N ASP A 152 -8.27 -5.37 -20.00
CA ASP A 152 -9.31 -6.33 -19.68
C ASP A 152 -9.51 -6.49 -18.16
N ALA A 153 -8.41 -6.51 -17.39
CA ALA A 153 -8.47 -6.69 -15.93
C ALA A 153 -9.22 -5.59 -15.19
N LEU A 154 -9.21 -4.36 -15.72
CA LEU A 154 -9.89 -3.20 -15.10
C LEU A 154 -11.30 -2.95 -15.63
N GLY A 155 -11.77 -3.74 -16.60
CA GLY A 155 -13.08 -3.57 -17.20
C GLY A 155 -13.31 -2.17 -17.74
N ILE A 156 -12.26 -1.53 -18.29
CA ILE A 156 -12.38 -0.26 -19.02
C ILE A 156 -12.93 -0.58 -20.41
N ILE A 157 -14.10 -1.20 -20.45
CA ILE A 157 -14.87 -1.32 -21.69
C ILE A 157 -15.51 0.06 -21.89
N PRO A 158 -15.24 0.77 -22.99
CA PRO A 158 -15.95 2.01 -23.28
C PRO A 158 -17.45 1.70 -23.25
N GLU A 159 -18.23 2.50 -22.51
CA GLU A 159 -19.69 2.31 -22.39
C GLU A 159 -20.30 2.38 -23.81
N GLU A 160 -20.45 1.23 -24.47
CA GLU A 160 -21.23 1.13 -25.71
C GLU A 160 -22.68 1.41 -25.34
N THR A 161 -23.21 2.51 -25.88
CA THR A 161 -24.63 2.86 -25.82
C THR A 161 -25.41 1.86 -26.66
N THR A 162 -25.73 0.69 -26.09
CA THR A 162 -26.66 -0.26 -26.71
C THR A 162 -28.08 0.09 -26.29
N SER A 163 -28.84 0.68 -27.22
CA SER A 163 -30.29 0.72 -27.14
C SER A 163 -30.83 -0.62 -27.62
N GLU A 164 -31.24 -1.50 -26.71
CA GLU A 164 -31.95 -2.72 -27.09
C GLU A 164 -33.39 -2.70 -26.58
N SER A 165 -34.29 -2.93 -27.54
CA SER A 165 -35.73 -3.14 -27.34
C SER A 165 -35.98 -4.55 -26.82
N PRO A 166 -37.04 -4.78 -26.01
CA PRO A 166 -37.34 -6.09 -25.48
C PRO A 166 -38.07 -6.94 -26.53
N SER A 167 -37.59 -8.17 -26.77
CA SER A 167 -38.35 -9.21 -27.47
C SER A 167 -38.59 -10.40 -26.55
N ASP A 168 -39.87 -10.64 -26.26
CA ASP A 168 -40.42 -11.84 -25.66
C ASP A 168 -40.07 -13.11 -26.47
N SER A 169 -39.78 -14.23 -25.80
CA SER A 169 -40.49 -15.50 -26.02
C SER A 169 -39.95 -16.71 -25.22
N HIS A 170 -40.90 -17.31 -24.50
CA HIS A 170 -41.14 -18.73 -24.18
C HIS A 170 -40.24 -19.57 -23.21
N PRO A 171 -40.90 -20.44 -22.39
CA PRO A 171 -40.25 -21.39 -21.50
C PRO A 171 -40.08 -22.77 -22.16
N ALA A 172 -39.00 -23.48 -21.81
CA ALA A 172 -38.86 -24.91 -22.09
C ALA A 172 -38.62 -25.67 -20.77
N GLU A 173 -39.51 -26.63 -20.51
CA GLU A 173 -39.37 -27.70 -19.51
C GLU A 173 -38.08 -28.50 -19.75
N LEU A 174 -37.38 -28.85 -18.66
CA LEU A 174 -36.34 -29.88 -18.69
C LEU A 174 -36.52 -30.82 -17.50
N ALA A 175 -36.82 -32.07 -17.86
CA ALA A 175 -37.09 -33.19 -16.99
C ALA A 175 -35.84 -33.68 -16.26
N GLY A 176 -36.08 -34.34 -15.12
CA GLY A 176 -35.08 -34.72 -14.13
C GLY A 176 -34.07 -35.77 -14.58
N ILE A 177 -32.88 -35.63 -13.99
CA ILE A 177 -31.85 -36.66 -13.89
C ILE A 177 -31.30 -36.57 -12.46
N THR A 178 -31.52 -37.60 -11.66
CA THR A 178 -30.90 -37.79 -10.34
C THR A 178 -29.61 -38.58 -10.53
N PRO A 179 -28.42 -38.02 -10.26
CA PRO A 179 -27.20 -38.81 -10.19
C PRO A 179 -27.07 -39.48 -8.81
N ASP A 180 -26.78 -40.79 -8.83
CA ASP A 180 -26.37 -41.57 -7.66
C ASP A 180 -25.09 -40.99 -7.05
N ILE A 181 -25.18 -40.59 -5.79
CA ILE A 181 -24.07 -40.07 -4.99
C ILE A 181 -23.36 -41.28 -4.37
N VAL A 182 -22.17 -41.59 -4.89
CA VAL A 182 -21.20 -42.46 -4.23
C VAL A 182 -20.34 -41.55 -3.35
N GLU A 183 -20.49 -41.66 -2.03
CA GLU A 183 -19.65 -40.93 -1.06
C GLU A 183 -18.28 -41.60 -0.95
N PRO A 184 -17.17 -40.93 -1.30
CA PRO A 184 -15.84 -41.43 -0.99
C PRO A 184 -15.50 -41.09 0.47
N GLU A 185 -15.35 -42.12 1.31
CA GLU A 185 -14.78 -42.01 2.65
C GLU A 185 -13.27 -41.70 2.55
N HIS A 186 -12.95 -40.42 2.40
CA HIS A 186 -11.59 -39.92 2.59
C HIS A 186 -11.41 -39.45 4.03
N ASP A 187 -10.86 -40.35 4.85
CA ASP A 187 -10.31 -40.05 6.16
C ASP A 187 -9.04 -39.19 6.00
N LEU A 188 -9.24 -37.88 5.91
CA LEU A 188 -8.19 -36.85 5.93
C LEU A 188 -8.17 -36.16 7.30
N SER A 189 -8.11 -36.95 8.37
CA SER A 189 -7.78 -36.46 9.71
C SER A 189 -6.26 -36.29 9.87
N LEU A 190 -5.64 -35.58 8.92
CA LEU A 190 -4.32 -34.98 9.14
C LEU A 190 -4.55 -33.81 10.08
N GLU A 191 -4.40 -34.06 11.38
CA GLU A 191 -4.34 -33.03 12.42
C GLU A 191 -3.14 -32.12 12.14
N LEU A 192 -3.33 -31.16 11.24
CA LEU A 192 -2.52 -29.96 11.19
C LEU A 192 -2.73 -29.27 12.53
N GLN A 193 -1.85 -29.56 13.51
CA GLN A 193 -1.60 -28.66 14.63
C GLN A 193 -0.89 -27.43 14.07
N GLY A 194 -1.66 -26.64 13.32
CA GLY A 194 -1.23 -25.34 12.82
C GLY A 194 -0.95 -24.40 13.99
N PRO A 195 -0.19 -23.33 13.75
CA PRO A 195 -0.09 -22.22 14.71
C PRO A 195 -1.51 -21.86 15.16
N SER A 196 -1.72 -21.66 16.47
CA SER A 196 -3.06 -21.37 17.01
C SER A 196 -3.67 -20.22 16.22
N ASP A 197 -4.83 -20.45 15.59
CA ASP A 197 -5.51 -19.47 14.73
C ASP A 197 -5.74 -18.12 15.42
N ASP A 198 -5.66 -18.09 16.76
CA ASP A 198 -5.78 -16.94 17.64
C ASP A 198 -4.56 -16.00 17.70
N GLU A 199 -3.48 -16.28 16.98
CA GLU A 199 -2.30 -15.41 16.94
C GLU A 199 -2.66 -14.03 16.37
N LEU A 200 -2.49 -12.97 17.17
CA LEU A 200 -2.77 -11.59 16.75
C LEU A 200 -1.78 -11.14 15.69
N VAL A 201 -2.28 -10.56 14.60
CA VAL A 201 -1.43 -10.02 13.53
C VAL A 201 -1.32 -8.50 13.61
N SER A 202 -0.23 -7.96 13.07
CA SER A 202 -0.12 -6.52 12.84
C SER A 202 -1.03 -6.12 11.69
N TRP A 203 -1.74 -5.02 11.86
CA TRP A 203 -2.63 -4.48 10.85
C TRP A 203 -2.79 -2.97 11.00
N ILE A 204 -3.07 -2.32 9.87
CA ILE A 204 -3.39 -0.91 9.78
C ILE A 204 -4.67 -0.76 8.97
N ARG A 205 -5.62 0.06 9.43
CA ARG A 205 -6.88 0.25 8.73
C ARG A 205 -7.34 1.69 8.75
N ILE A 206 -7.82 2.20 7.61
CA ILE A 206 -8.46 3.51 7.49
C ILE A 206 -9.92 3.31 7.08
N ASP A 207 -10.83 3.85 7.87
CA ASP A 207 -12.25 3.83 7.59
C ASP A 207 -12.77 5.24 7.32
N PHE A 208 -13.55 5.37 6.25
CA PHE A 208 -14.28 6.58 5.91
C PHE A 208 -15.77 6.28 5.79
N ASP A 209 -16.56 6.90 6.66
CA ASP A 209 -18.01 6.81 6.65
C ASP A 209 -18.61 8.14 7.18
N PRO A 210 -18.81 9.15 6.33
CA PRO A 210 -19.39 10.43 6.74
C PRO A 210 -20.85 10.30 7.21
N ALA A 211 -21.56 9.23 6.84
CA ALA A 211 -22.89 8.95 7.36
C ALA A 211 -22.85 8.50 8.84
N ALA A 212 -21.71 7.99 9.31
CA ALA A 212 -21.51 7.59 10.70
C ALA A 212 -21.52 8.76 11.69
N LYS A 213 -21.33 10.01 11.26
CA LYS A 213 -21.48 11.22 12.11
C LYS A 213 -22.80 11.29 12.87
N ARG A 214 -23.85 10.64 12.33
CA ARG A 214 -25.16 10.56 13.00
C ARG A 214 -25.15 9.67 14.25
N LYS A 215 -24.07 8.94 14.53
CA LYS A 215 -23.97 7.96 15.63
C LYS A 215 -23.31 8.51 16.90
N GLY A 216 -22.85 9.76 16.93
CA GLY A 216 -22.27 10.36 18.14
C GLY A 216 -21.52 11.67 17.89
N VAL A 217 -21.26 12.41 18.97
CA VAL A 217 -20.75 13.80 18.92
C VAL A 217 -19.28 13.91 18.48
N LEU A 218 -18.50 12.82 18.52
CA LEU A 218 -17.05 12.84 18.28
C LEU A 218 -16.59 11.84 17.20
N HIS A 219 -17.45 11.47 16.25
CA HIS A 219 -17.04 10.60 15.15
C HIS A 219 -16.50 11.43 13.97
N HIS A 220 -15.19 11.41 13.75
CA HIS A 220 -14.58 12.00 12.54
C HIS A 220 -15.03 11.20 11.30
N ASP A 221 -15.07 11.83 10.12
CA ASP A 221 -15.51 11.15 8.88
C ASP A 221 -14.53 10.06 8.47
N CYS A 222 -13.24 10.35 8.60
CA CYS A 222 -12.13 9.46 8.27
C CYS A 222 -11.28 9.21 9.52
N HIS A 223 -10.93 7.96 9.79
CA HIS A 223 -10.13 7.60 10.95
C HIS A 223 -9.22 6.39 10.68
N LEU A 224 -8.03 6.44 11.26
CA LEU A 224 -7.00 5.43 11.25
C LEU A 224 -7.11 4.58 12.53
N HIS A 225 -7.01 3.27 12.34
CA HIS A 225 -6.96 2.24 13.36
C HIS A 225 -5.65 1.46 13.22
N VAL A 226 -5.08 1.04 14.33
CA VAL A 226 -3.81 0.31 14.40
C VAL A 226 -3.92 -0.87 15.36
N ALA A 227 -3.31 -2.00 15.02
CA ALA A 227 -3.46 -3.26 15.75
C ALA A 227 -3.23 -3.18 17.27
N GLY A 228 -2.21 -2.43 17.71
CA GLY A 228 -1.89 -2.30 19.14
C GLY A 228 -2.92 -1.53 19.97
N PHE A 229 -3.85 -0.82 19.31
CA PHE A 229 -4.83 0.04 19.96
C PHE A 229 -6.20 -0.08 19.29
N PRO A 230 -6.90 -1.23 19.42
CA PRO A 230 -8.12 -1.53 18.66
C PRO A 230 -9.31 -0.59 18.97
N HIS A 231 -9.24 0.17 20.06
CA HIS A 231 -10.25 1.16 20.43
C HIS A 231 -9.84 2.60 20.07
N MET A 232 -8.58 2.82 19.70
CA MET A 232 -8.09 4.13 19.32
C MET A 232 -8.49 4.43 17.88
N ARG A 233 -9.00 5.64 17.67
CA ARG A 233 -9.37 6.16 16.35
C ARG A 233 -8.64 7.48 16.15
N ILE A 234 -7.61 7.47 15.32
CA ILE A 234 -6.84 8.67 15.01
C ILE A 234 -7.56 9.38 13.86
N PRO A 235 -8.04 10.63 14.03
CA PRO A 235 -8.71 11.34 12.96
C PRO A 235 -7.74 11.61 11.79
N VAL A 236 -8.21 11.37 10.57
CA VAL A 236 -7.47 11.64 9.34
C VAL A 236 -8.24 12.68 8.52
N THR A 237 -7.56 13.63 7.91
CA THR A 237 -8.21 14.75 7.20
C THR A 237 -8.96 14.33 5.94
N ALA A 238 -8.52 13.25 5.28
CA ALA A 238 -9.11 12.78 4.03
C ALA A 238 -8.89 11.27 3.85
N VAL A 239 -9.57 10.68 2.87
CA VAL A 239 -9.34 9.29 2.45
C VAL A 239 -8.15 9.25 1.50
N PRO A 240 -7.07 8.51 1.79
CA PRO A 240 -5.96 8.41 0.87
C PRO A 240 -6.36 7.69 -0.41
N SER A 241 -5.70 8.00 -1.53
CA SER A 241 -5.81 7.22 -2.77
C SER A 241 -5.12 5.86 -2.63
N PRO A 242 -5.34 4.91 -3.55
CA PRO A 242 -4.62 3.63 -3.56
C PRO A 242 -3.12 3.82 -3.47
N ARG A 243 -2.59 4.76 -4.25
CA ARG A 243 -1.18 5.13 -4.28
C ARG A 243 -0.69 5.63 -2.93
N GLN A 244 -1.40 6.58 -2.34
CA GLN A 244 -1.03 7.11 -1.02
C GLN A 244 -1.05 6.04 0.06
N PHE A 245 -2.08 5.19 0.08
CA PHE A 245 -2.20 4.14 1.09
C PHE A 245 -1.13 3.07 0.94
N VAL A 246 -0.86 2.63 -0.29
CA VAL A 246 0.17 1.62 -0.56
C VAL A 246 1.55 2.17 -0.24
N ASP A 247 1.89 3.38 -0.68
CA ASP A 247 3.17 4.00 -0.33
C ASP A 247 3.32 4.17 1.20
N PHE A 248 2.25 4.52 1.91
CA PHE A 248 2.26 4.59 3.38
C PHE A 248 2.51 3.22 4.02
N VAL A 249 1.88 2.15 3.51
CA VAL A 249 2.11 0.78 3.98
C VAL A 249 3.56 0.35 3.71
N MET A 250 4.07 0.57 2.49
CA MET A 250 5.44 0.21 2.13
C MET A 250 6.46 0.98 2.98
N ALA A 251 6.26 2.28 3.15
CA ALA A 251 7.10 3.13 3.98
C ALA A 251 7.12 2.71 5.46
N THR A 252 5.98 2.25 6.01
CA THR A 252 5.84 1.95 7.44
C THR A 252 6.20 0.51 7.76
N CYS A 253 5.77 -0.44 6.94
CA CYS A 253 5.87 -1.88 7.18
C CYS A 253 7.05 -2.53 6.45
N TYR A 254 7.52 -1.93 5.35
CA TYR A 254 8.62 -2.44 4.52
C TYR A 254 9.67 -1.35 4.22
N PRO A 255 10.24 -0.70 5.26
CA PRO A 255 11.04 0.50 5.08
C PRO A 255 12.30 0.28 4.23
N ASP A 256 12.88 -0.92 4.26
CA ASP A 256 14.06 -1.25 3.47
C ASP A 256 13.72 -1.41 1.98
N ILE A 257 12.62 -2.12 1.68
CA ILE A 257 12.09 -2.23 0.31
C ILE A 257 11.71 -0.84 -0.22
N TYR A 258 11.02 -0.04 0.59
CA TYR A 258 10.65 1.32 0.22
C TYR A 258 11.87 2.20 -0.07
N ARG A 259 12.92 2.13 0.77
CA ARG A 259 14.17 2.87 0.57
C ARG A 259 14.81 2.50 -0.76
N GLN A 260 14.91 1.21 -1.08
CA GLN A 260 15.50 0.74 -2.33
C GLN A 260 14.71 1.22 -3.57
N HIS A 261 13.38 1.27 -3.48
CA HIS A 261 12.50 1.64 -4.59
C HIS A 261 12.30 3.15 -4.78
N ARG A 262 12.31 3.93 -3.69
CA ARG A 262 11.91 5.35 -3.71
C ARG A 262 13.04 6.33 -3.43
N LEU A 263 14.13 5.90 -2.79
CA LEU A 263 15.19 6.80 -2.33
C LEU A 263 16.48 6.55 -3.11
N ALA A 264 17.07 7.61 -3.66
CA ALA A 264 18.38 7.54 -4.30
C ALA A 264 19.50 7.55 -3.24
N ASP A 265 19.27 8.28 -2.15
CA ASP A 265 20.09 8.31 -0.93
C ASP A 265 19.18 8.57 0.29
N PRO A 266 19.67 8.54 1.55
CA PRO A 266 18.84 8.75 2.74
C PRO A 266 18.08 10.08 2.80
N HIS A 267 18.38 11.02 1.92
CA HIS A 267 17.87 12.38 1.91
C HIS A 267 17.27 12.81 0.56
N SER A 268 17.22 11.93 -0.45
CA SER A 268 16.68 12.27 -1.77
C SER A 268 15.84 11.16 -2.40
N PHE A 269 14.77 11.56 -3.09
CA PHE A 269 13.90 10.65 -3.85
C PHE A 269 14.46 10.39 -5.24
N VAL A 270 14.29 9.16 -5.73
CA VAL A 270 14.61 8.80 -7.13
C VAL A 270 13.77 9.63 -8.10
N ASP A 271 12.48 9.82 -7.80
CA ASP A 271 11.57 10.71 -8.52
C ASP A 271 10.90 11.70 -7.56
N GLN A 272 11.45 12.92 -7.49
CA GLN A 272 10.89 14.00 -6.69
C GLN A 272 9.45 14.37 -7.12
N ASN A 273 9.14 14.32 -8.42
CA ASN A 273 7.81 14.65 -8.92
C ASN A 273 6.77 13.61 -8.51
N HIS A 274 7.16 12.35 -8.38
CA HIS A 274 6.30 11.31 -7.82
C HIS A 274 5.87 11.66 -6.40
N TYR A 275 6.81 12.01 -5.53
CA TYR A 275 6.51 12.39 -4.15
C TYR A 275 5.60 13.62 -4.07
N GLU A 276 5.89 14.67 -4.85
CA GLU A 276 5.07 15.89 -4.88
C GLU A 276 3.64 15.61 -5.34
N ARG A 277 3.44 14.68 -6.30
CA ARG A 277 2.10 14.25 -6.73
C ARG A 277 1.34 13.54 -5.61
N ILE A 278 2.01 12.68 -4.84
CA ILE A 278 1.41 11.92 -3.73
C ILE A 278 1.12 12.82 -2.52
N GLY A 279 2.03 13.71 -2.15
CA GLY A 279 1.94 14.51 -0.93
C GLY A 279 0.89 15.61 -0.95
N ASN A 280 0.45 16.06 -2.13
CA ASN A 280 -0.43 17.23 -2.24
C ASN A 280 -1.90 16.98 -1.83
N SER A 281 -2.33 15.76 -1.49
CA SER A 281 -3.77 15.46 -1.43
C SER A 281 -4.36 14.96 -0.11
N CYS A 282 -3.69 14.25 0.81
CA CYS A 282 -4.47 13.59 1.90
C CYS A 282 -3.87 13.42 3.30
N LEU A 283 -2.56 13.56 3.54
CA LEU A 283 -1.97 13.32 4.86
C LEU A 283 -1.12 14.51 5.32
N ALA A 284 -1.72 15.41 6.09
CA ALA A 284 -1.01 16.43 6.85
C ALA A 284 -0.32 15.76 8.06
N LEU A 285 0.69 14.92 7.80
CA LEU A 285 1.50 14.27 8.85
C LEU A 285 2.30 15.28 9.68
N ASP A 286 2.40 16.53 9.22
CA ASP A 286 3.03 17.65 9.90
C ASP A 286 2.27 18.04 11.18
N GLN A 287 1.03 17.59 11.33
CA GLN A 287 0.25 17.76 12.55
C GLN A 287 0.56 16.72 13.64
N PHE A 288 1.33 15.67 13.32
CA PHE A 288 1.66 14.59 14.24
C PHE A 288 3.16 14.52 14.49
N GLU A 289 3.71 15.55 15.16
CA GLU A 289 5.15 15.61 15.53
C GLU A 289 5.66 14.34 16.22
N TRP A 290 4.79 13.63 16.97
CA TRP A 290 5.16 12.38 17.64
C TRP A 290 5.36 11.19 16.68
N LEU A 291 4.71 11.16 15.51
CA LEU A 291 4.97 10.15 14.49
C LEU A 291 6.37 10.35 13.89
N GLY A 292 6.86 11.60 13.80
CA GLY A 292 8.21 11.91 13.34
C GLY A 292 9.33 11.32 14.21
N GLY A 293 9.04 10.91 15.45
CA GLY A 293 9.98 10.19 16.32
C GLY A 293 9.89 8.66 16.23
N VAL A 294 8.77 8.12 15.73
CA VAL A 294 8.52 6.66 15.61
C VAL A 294 8.88 6.15 14.22
N THR A 295 8.83 7.04 13.21
CA THR A 295 9.34 6.75 11.88
C THR A 295 10.74 7.37 11.74
N SER A 296 11.79 6.54 11.72
CA SER A 296 13.09 6.95 11.17
C SER A 296 13.02 7.34 9.68
N LEU A 297 11.83 7.26 9.08
CA LEU A 297 11.47 7.99 7.87
C LEU A 297 11.36 9.49 8.19
N PHE A 298 12.48 10.18 8.04
CA PHE A 298 12.45 11.58 7.62
C PHE A 298 11.78 11.62 6.24
N ILE A 299 10.45 11.71 6.21
CA ILE A 299 9.77 12.27 5.07
C ILE A 299 9.91 13.78 5.26
N PRO A 300 10.70 14.50 4.44
CA PRO A 300 10.67 15.95 4.44
C PRO A 300 9.28 16.38 3.97
N MET A 301 8.36 16.49 4.91
CA MET A 301 7.04 17.06 4.72
C MET A 301 7.27 18.47 4.19
N GLY A 302 6.93 18.67 2.91
CA GLY A 302 7.09 19.92 2.18
C GLY A 302 6.25 21.07 2.75
N GLY A 303 6.49 21.47 4.00
CA GLY A 303 5.96 22.69 4.61
C GLY A 303 6.58 23.96 4.02
N THR A 304 7.58 23.82 3.15
CA THR A 304 8.12 24.91 2.35
C THR A 304 7.19 25.28 1.19
N ASP A 305 6.34 24.38 0.72
CA ASP A 305 5.74 24.54 -0.61
C ASP A 305 4.48 25.43 -0.64
N ALA A 306 3.71 25.49 0.45
CA ALA A 306 2.64 26.48 0.57
C ALA A 306 3.19 27.92 0.73
N ARG A 307 4.29 28.07 1.47
CA ARG A 307 4.99 29.35 1.62
C ARG A 307 5.72 29.75 0.34
N ASN A 308 6.33 28.80 -0.37
CA ASN A 308 7.01 29.04 -1.63
C ASN A 308 6.01 29.36 -2.75
N ARG A 309 4.85 28.69 -2.82
CA ARG A 309 3.76 29.04 -3.75
C ARG A 309 3.17 30.41 -3.44
N ALA A 310 3.00 30.77 -2.16
CA ALA A 310 2.58 32.12 -1.77
C ALA A 310 3.64 33.18 -2.10
N ALA A 311 4.93 32.87 -1.91
CA ALA A 311 6.05 33.74 -2.27
C ALA A 311 6.18 33.91 -3.79
N ALA A 312 6.02 32.83 -4.57
CA ALA A 312 6.05 32.84 -6.02
C ALA A 312 4.87 33.67 -6.59
N ARG A 313 3.66 33.51 -6.05
CA ARG A 313 2.50 34.33 -6.42
C ARG A 313 2.72 35.82 -6.10
N ARG A 314 3.30 36.13 -4.94
CA ARG A 314 3.67 37.52 -4.58
C ARG A 314 4.71 38.09 -5.53
N ALA A 315 5.75 37.33 -5.88
CA ALA A 315 6.77 37.75 -6.82
C ALA A 315 6.19 37.99 -8.23
N GLU A 316 5.28 37.13 -8.68
CA GLU A 316 4.59 37.30 -9.96
C GLU A 316 3.68 38.55 -9.98
N ASP A 317 2.94 38.80 -8.90
CA ASP A 317 2.09 39.98 -8.76
C ASP A 317 2.92 41.28 -8.70
N GLU A 318 4.06 41.26 -8.01
CA GLU A 318 5.01 42.38 -7.97
C GLU A 318 5.62 42.66 -9.35
N ALA A 319 6.02 41.62 -10.08
CA ALA A 319 6.52 41.74 -11.45
C ALA A 319 5.45 42.34 -12.39
N LYS A 320 4.20 41.87 -12.29
CA LYS A 320 3.06 42.43 -13.06
C LYS A 320 2.79 43.89 -12.70
N LYS A 321 2.95 44.28 -11.44
CA LYS A 321 2.77 45.67 -10.98
C LYS A 321 3.89 46.57 -11.50
N ALA A 322 5.13 46.09 -11.53
CA ALA A 322 6.29 46.81 -12.06
C ALA A 322 6.20 47.02 -13.58
N ALA A 323 5.64 46.06 -14.31
CA ALA A 323 5.48 46.11 -15.77
C ALA A 323 4.35 47.04 -16.26
N ARG A 324 3.52 47.61 -15.36
CA ARG A 324 2.42 48.50 -15.78
C ARG A 324 2.97 49.84 -16.31
N PRO A 325 2.68 50.21 -17.56
CA PRO A 325 3.14 51.48 -18.12
C PRO A 325 2.59 52.65 -17.29
N ARG A 326 3.48 53.52 -16.82
CA ARG A 326 3.09 54.75 -16.13
C ARG A 326 2.26 55.59 -17.08
N LYS A 327 0.96 55.74 -16.79
CA LYS A 327 0.10 56.68 -17.51
C LYS A 327 0.74 58.08 -17.39
N LYS A 328 1.19 58.62 -18.52
CA LYS A 328 1.63 60.02 -18.59
C LYS A 328 0.41 60.88 -18.29
N SER A 329 0.40 61.54 -17.14
CA SER A 329 -0.59 62.58 -16.84
C SER A 329 -0.44 63.69 -17.87
N ARG A 330 -1.50 63.93 -18.62
CA ARG A 330 -1.68 65.13 -19.45
C ARG A 330 -2.35 66.19 -18.62
#